data_AF-A0A183IDU8-F1
#
_entry.id   AF-A0A183IDU8-F1
#
_cell.length_a   1.000
_cell.length_b   1.000
_cell.length_c   1.000
_cell.angle_alpha   90.00
_cell.angle_beta   90.00
_cell.angle_gamma   90.00
#
_symmetry.space_group_name_H-M   'P 1'
#
loop_
_entity.id
_entity.type
_entity.pdbx_description
1 polymer ?
#
loop_
_entity_poly.entity_id
_entity_poly.type
_entity_poly.pdbx_seq_one_letter_code
_entity_poly.pdbx_strand_id
1 'polypeptide(L)'
;MMKLIALSLIIGHGFCFYLPGLAPVNFCEKDKETSHCKSQVKLMVNRLDSKLNTIPYEYHHFDFCLGPEDESPVENLGQVLTGERIRPSQYEVGTETFYFSDLCSSEKAYFGLVFS
;
A
#
# COMPACT_ATOMS: atom_id res chain seq x y z
N MET A 1 6.70 45.92 30.14
CA MET A 1 7.10 45.81 28.72
C MET A 1 8.02 44.62 28.43
N MET A 2 9.06 44.36 29.23
CA MET A 2 10.03 43.27 28.96
C MET A 2 9.43 41.84 28.97
N LYS A 3 8.42 41.57 29.81
CA LYS A 3 7.70 40.28 29.82
C LYS A 3 6.90 39.99 28.54
N LEU A 4 6.44 41.03 27.83
CA LEU A 4 5.66 40.88 26.59
C LEU A 4 6.58 40.53 25.41
N ILE A 5 7.80 41.06 25.40
CA ILE A 5 8.83 40.76 24.39
C ILE A 5 9.32 39.32 24.53
N ALA A 6 9.53 38.86 25.77
CA ALA A 6 9.93 37.47 26.04
C ALA A 6 8.85 36.47 25.59
N LEU A 7 7.56 36.81 25.73
CA LEU A 7 6.46 35.94 25.30
C LEU A 7 6.36 35.84 23.77
N SER A 8 6.66 36.92 23.03
CA SER A 8 6.60 36.89 21.55
C SER A 8 7.73 36.07 20.92
N LEU A 9 8.89 35.94 21.58
CA LEU A 9 10.01 35.11 21.10
C LEU A 9 9.71 33.59 21.19
N ILE A 10 8.82 33.18 22.09
CA ILE A 10 8.49 31.76 22.30
C ILE A 10 7.46 31.27 21.25
N ILE A 11 6.62 32.17 20.72
CA ILE A 11 5.54 31.82 19.78
C ILE A 11 6.06 31.63 18.33
N GLY A 12 7.27 32.10 18.02
CA GLY A 12 7.83 32.10 16.65
C GLY A 12 8.50 30.80 16.17
N HIS A 13 8.63 29.78 17.01
CA HIS A 13 9.37 28.54 16.68
C HIS A 13 8.45 27.33 16.58
N GLY A 14 7.52 27.36 15.62
CA GLY A 14 6.79 26.17 15.18
C GLY A 14 7.43 25.62 13.91
N PHE A 15 8.25 24.57 14.02
CA PHE A 15 8.69 23.83 12.84
C PHE A 15 7.52 22.97 12.35
N CYS A 16 6.88 23.39 11.27
CA CYS A 16 5.92 22.57 10.55
C CYS A 16 6.64 21.89 9.38
N PHE A 17 6.62 20.57 9.33
CA PHE A 17 7.08 19.82 8.17
C PHE A 17 5.88 19.17 7.50
N TYR A 18 5.81 19.30 6.17
CA TYR A 18 4.87 18.53 5.38
C TYR A 18 5.43 17.12 5.21
N LEU A 19 4.63 16.11 5.54
CA LEU A 19 4.97 14.74 5.19
C LEU A 19 4.71 14.57 3.69
N PRO A 20 5.72 14.25 2.87
CA PRO A 20 5.50 13.95 1.46
C PRO A 20 4.49 12.80 1.35
N GLY A 21 3.32 13.08 0.80
CA GLY A 21 2.27 12.09 0.57
C GLY A 21 2.42 11.39 -0.79
N LEU A 22 1.75 10.25 -0.94
CA LEU A 22 1.71 9.53 -2.21
C LEU A 22 0.85 10.28 -3.23
N ALA A 23 1.37 10.43 -4.45
CA ALA A 23 0.61 10.98 -5.57
C ALA A 23 -0.41 9.94 -6.07
N PRO A 24 -1.68 10.33 -6.31
CA PRO A 24 -2.69 9.42 -6.84
C PRO A 24 -2.32 8.99 -8.27
N VAL A 25 -2.61 7.73 -8.60
CA VAL A 25 -2.43 7.15 -9.93
C VAL A 25 -3.80 6.78 -10.47
N ASN A 26 -4.10 7.19 -11.71
CA ASN A 26 -5.35 6.84 -12.37
C ASN A 26 -5.21 5.55 -13.17
N PHE A 27 -6.25 4.72 -13.13
CA PHE A 27 -6.32 3.47 -13.89
C PHE A 27 -7.47 3.52 -14.91
N CYS A 28 -7.24 2.94 -16.09
CA CYS A 28 -8.19 2.90 -17.20
C CYS A 28 -8.14 1.55 -17.92
N GLU A 29 -9.13 1.31 -18.78
CA GLU A 29 -9.12 0.18 -19.72
C GLU A 29 -7.89 0.23 -20.64
N LYS A 30 -7.42 -0.95 -21.09
CA LYS A 30 -6.24 -1.09 -21.99
C LYS A 30 -6.32 -0.17 -23.21
N ASP A 31 -7.51 0.01 -23.76
CA ASP A 31 -7.72 0.78 -25.00
C ASP A 31 -7.62 2.31 -24.79
N LYS A 32 -7.57 2.76 -23.53
CA LYS A 32 -7.57 4.18 -23.13
C LYS A 32 -6.30 4.58 -22.38
N GLU A 33 -5.23 3.80 -22.50
CA GLU A 33 -3.97 4.06 -21.82
C GLU A 33 -3.33 5.38 -22.30
N THR A 34 -2.91 6.22 -21.34
CA THR A 34 -2.26 7.52 -21.61
C THR A 34 -1.11 7.75 -20.63
N SER A 35 -0.31 8.80 -20.84
CA SER A 35 0.79 9.15 -19.93
C SER A 35 0.35 9.39 -18.48
N HIS A 36 -0.92 9.75 -18.26
CA HIS A 36 -1.49 10.05 -16.94
C HIS A 36 -2.45 8.96 -16.43
N CYS A 37 -2.67 7.89 -17.20
CA CYS A 37 -3.61 6.84 -16.84
C CYS A 37 -3.09 5.47 -17.31
N LYS A 38 -2.86 4.57 -16.36
CA LYS A 38 -2.26 3.25 -16.63
C LYS A 38 -3.34 2.19 -16.76
N SER A 39 -3.10 1.21 -17.65
CA SER A 39 -4.01 0.08 -17.80
C SER A 39 -3.73 -1.07 -16.83
N GLN A 40 -2.47 -1.25 -16.47
CA GLN A 40 -2.04 -2.32 -15.58
C GLN A 40 -2.11 -1.89 -14.10
N VAL A 41 -2.89 -2.62 -13.31
CA VAL A 41 -2.98 -2.48 -11.85
C VAL A 41 -2.06 -3.50 -11.21
N LYS A 42 -0.98 -3.06 -10.57
CA LYS A 42 -0.15 -3.93 -9.73
C LYS A 42 -0.86 -4.17 -8.40
N LEU A 43 -1.07 -5.44 -8.05
CA LEU A 43 -1.72 -5.80 -6.81
C LEU A 43 -0.72 -5.87 -5.67
N MET A 44 -0.93 -5.03 -4.66
CA MET A 44 -0.10 -4.96 -3.48
C MET A 44 -0.89 -5.46 -2.27
N VAL A 45 -0.24 -6.23 -1.40
CA VAL A 45 -0.82 -6.88 -0.23
C VAL A 45 -0.14 -6.42 1.05
N ASN A 46 -0.89 -6.30 2.14
CA ASN A 46 -0.36 -5.92 3.45
C ASN A 46 -0.58 -7.08 4.44
N ARG A 47 -1.85 -7.31 4.80
CA ARG A 47 -2.30 -8.38 5.69
C ARG A 47 -3.53 -9.07 5.15
N LEU A 48 -3.71 -10.30 5.57
CA LEU A 48 -4.85 -11.15 5.22
C LEU A 48 -5.84 -11.12 6.37
N ASP A 49 -7.09 -10.82 6.04
CA ASP A 49 -8.20 -10.83 6.97
C ASP A 49 -9.20 -11.95 6.62
N SER A 50 -9.88 -12.49 7.63
CA SER A 50 -10.86 -13.56 7.46
C SER A 50 -12.02 -13.39 8.43
N LYS A 51 -13.25 -13.70 7.99
CA LYS A 51 -14.44 -13.67 8.85
C LYS A 51 -14.33 -14.59 10.07
N LEU A 52 -13.48 -15.60 10.00
CA LEU A 52 -13.31 -16.59 11.06
C LEU A 52 -12.31 -16.16 12.13
N ASN A 53 -11.39 -15.25 11.81
CA ASN A 53 -10.32 -14.88 12.74
C ASN A 53 -10.29 -13.38 12.97
N THR A 54 -10.23 -12.96 14.24
CA THR A 54 -10.16 -11.54 14.59
C THR A 54 -8.76 -10.94 14.39
N ILE A 55 -7.73 -11.79 14.25
CA ILE A 55 -6.34 -11.35 14.11
C ILE A 55 -5.91 -11.53 12.64
N PRO A 56 -5.48 -10.46 11.96
CA PRO A 56 -5.00 -10.56 10.59
C PRO A 56 -3.61 -11.21 10.55
N TYR A 57 -3.35 -11.99 9.50
CA TYR A 57 -2.07 -12.66 9.27
C TYR A 57 -1.23 -11.91 8.24
N GLU A 58 0.09 -11.99 8.35
CA GLU A 58 0.99 -11.47 7.33
C GLU A 58 0.93 -12.33 6.06
N TYR A 59 1.03 -11.69 4.90
CA TYR A 59 0.96 -12.40 3.61
C TYR A 59 2.03 -13.49 3.47
N HIS A 60 3.25 -13.23 3.95
CA HIS A 60 4.39 -14.16 3.90
C HIS A 60 4.29 -15.31 4.92
N HIS A 61 3.29 -15.31 5.80
CA HIS A 61 3.07 -16.40 6.74
C HIS A 61 2.60 -17.69 6.04
N PHE A 62 1.97 -17.56 4.88
CA PHE A 62 1.44 -18.67 4.10
C PHE A 62 2.30 -18.93 2.86
N ASP A 63 2.16 -20.12 2.29
CA ASP A 63 2.89 -20.58 1.10
C ASP A 63 2.32 -19.98 -0.21
N PHE A 64 2.17 -18.67 -0.25
CA PHE A 64 1.78 -17.94 -1.44
C PHE A 64 2.98 -17.57 -2.29
N CYS A 65 2.74 -17.35 -3.58
CA CYS A 65 3.77 -16.85 -4.46
C CYS A 65 4.05 -15.38 -4.19
N LEU A 66 5.29 -15.14 -3.76
CA LEU A 66 5.79 -13.83 -3.42
C LEU A 66 6.20 -13.08 -4.69
N GLY A 67 5.79 -11.82 -4.81
CA GLY A 67 6.28 -10.94 -5.86
C GLY A 67 7.74 -10.52 -5.62
N PRO A 68 8.39 -9.89 -6.62
CA PRO A 68 9.74 -9.32 -6.47
C PRO A 68 9.75 -8.25 -5.36
N GLU A 69 10.45 -8.51 -4.24
CA GLU A 69 10.46 -7.63 -3.06
C GLU A 69 11.04 -6.23 -3.33
N ASP A 70 11.88 -6.12 -4.36
CA ASP A 70 12.49 -4.91 -4.89
C ASP A 70 11.49 -3.91 -5.48
N GLU A 71 10.23 -4.33 -5.73
CA GLU A 71 9.15 -3.44 -6.18
C GLU A 71 8.25 -2.92 -5.05
N SER A 72 8.68 -3.01 -3.78
CA SER A 72 7.90 -2.51 -2.63
C SER A 72 7.60 -1.00 -2.79
N PRO A 73 6.35 -0.55 -2.60
CA PRO A 73 5.96 0.80 -2.93
C PRO A 73 6.48 1.77 -1.88
N VAL A 74 6.47 3.06 -2.21
CA VAL A 74 6.79 4.10 -1.22
C VAL A 74 5.67 4.10 -0.18
N GLU A 75 6.01 3.84 1.09
CA GLU A 75 5.05 3.78 2.18
C GLU A 75 4.95 5.12 2.91
N ASN A 76 3.76 5.45 3.42
CA ASN A 76 3.60 6.62 4.27
C ASN A 76 4.35 6.42 5.59
N LEU A 77 5.00 7.47 6.13
CA LEU A 77 5.78 7.37 7.36
C LEU A 77 4.98 6.80 8.54
N GLY A 78 3.71 7.18 8.68
CA GLY A 78 2.83 6.65 9.74
C GLY A 78 2.60 5.14 9.63
N GLN A 79 2.50 4.62 8.40
CA GLN A 79 2.33 3.19 8.14
C GLN A 79 3.59 2.41 8.53
N VAL A 80 4.76 2.94 8.14
CA VAL A 80 6.07 2.37 8.51
C VAL A 80 6.25 2.34 10.03
N LEU A 81 5.90 3.42 10.73
CA LEU A 81 6.01 3.51 12.20
C LEU A 81 5.05 2.55 12.92
N THR A 82 3.93 2.20 12.29
CA THR A 82 2.98 1.21 12.80
C THR A 82 3.43 -0.23 12.50
N GLY A 83 4.48 -0.40 11.69
CA GLY A 83 5.03 -1.70 11.32
C GLY A 83 4.25 -2.39 10.19
N GLU A 84 3.37 -1.68 9.51
CA GLU A 84 2.68 -2.21 8.33
C GLU A 84 3.61 -2.22 7.12
N ARG A 85 3.53 -3.29 6.33
CA ARG A 85 4.40 -3.52 5.18
C ARG A 85 3.58 -3.96 3.98
N ILE A 86 3.53 -3.12 2.96
CA ILE A 86 2.92 -3.44 1.67
C ILE A 86 3.96 -4.13 0.79
N ARG A 87 3.60 -5.31 0.26
CA ARG A 87 4.43 -6.12 -0.63
C ARG A 87 3.73 -6.38 -1.96
N PRO A 88 4.46 -6.52 -3.07
CA PRO A 88 3.86 -6.90 -4.32
C PRO A 88 3.41 -8.37 -4.27
N SER A 89 2.24 -8.62 -4.83
CA SER A 89 1.74 -9.98 -5.06
C SER A 89 1.89 -10.36 -6.54
N GLN A 90 1.92 -11.66 -6.83
CA GLN A 90 1.97 -12.17 -8.22
C GLN A 90 0.59 -12.27 -8.90
N TYR A 91 -0.45 -11.71 -8.28
CA TYR A 91 -1.81 -11.70 -8.84
C TYR A 91 -2.03 -10.48 -9.72
N GLU A 92 -2.71 -10.71 -10.84
CA GLU A 92 -3.13 -9.65 -11.75
C GLU A 92 -4.63 -9.41 -11.67
N VAL A 93 -5.03 -8.13 -11.78
CA VAL A 93 -6.43 -7.72 -11.79
C VAL A 93 -6.95 -7.77 -13.22
N GLY A 94 -7.84 -8.72 -13.51
CA GLY A 94 -8.69 -8.71 -14.70
C GLY A 94 -9.96 -7.91 -14.47
N THR A 95 -10.67 -7.58 -15.55
CA THR A 95 -11.89 -6.76 -15.56
C THR A 95 -13.02 -7.31 -14.68
N GLU A 96 -13.05 -8.63 -14.42
CA GLU A 96 -14.09 -9.27 -13.59
C GLU A 96 -13.52 -10.30 -12.58
N THR A 97 -12.21 -10.52 -12.60
CA THR A 97 -11.59 -11.71 -12.00
C THR A 97 -10.10 -11.48 -11.75
N PHE A 98 -9.61 -11.98 -10.61
CA PHE A 98 -8.18 -12.03 -10.33
C PHE A 98 -7.61 -13.34 -10.90
N TYR A 99 -6.54 -13.23 -11.68
CA TYR A 99 -5.85 -14.40 -12.22
C TYR A 99 -4.41 -14.44 -11.73
N PHE A 100 -3.91 -15.66 -11.54
CA PHE A 100 -2.51 -15.89 -11.22
C PHE A 100 -1.67 -15.66 -12.47
N SER A 101 -0.52 -14.99 -12.34
CA SER A 101 0.51 -15.11 -13.35
C SER A 101 1.02 -16.56 -13.39
N ASP A 102 1.27 -17.10 -14.58
CA ASP A 102 1.54 -18.54 -14.85
C ASP A 102 2.79 -19.14 -14.14
N LEU A 103 3.47 -18.36 -13.29
CA LEU A 103 4.72 -18.70 -12.61
C LEU A 103 4.54 -19.37 -11.24
N CYS A 104 3.31 -19.49 -10.73
CA CYS A 104 3.04 -20.09 -9.42
C CYS A 104 2.43 -21.49 -9.54
N SER A 105 3.18 -22.52 -9.14
CA SER A 105 2.75 -23.93 -9.18
C SER A 105 2.21 -24.46 -7.82
N SER A 106 1.90 -23.57 -6.87
CA SER A 106 1.32 -23.99 -5.58
C SER A 106 -0.22 -23.97 -5.60
N GLU A 107 -0.78 -24.96 -4.94
CA GLU A 107 -2.19 -25.31 -4.85
C GLU A 107 -3.07 -24.08 -4.54
N LYS A 108 -4.16 -23.91 -5.31
CA LYS A 108 -5.02 -22.71 -5.32
C LYS A 108 -5.50 -22.34 -3.91
N ALA A 109 -4.89 -21.32 -3.31
CA ALA A 109 -5.43 -20.69 -2.12
C ALA A 109 -6.59 -19.76 -2.52
N TYR A 110 -7.82 -20.25 -2.36
CA TYR A 110 -9.03 -19.43 -2.43
C TYR A 110 -9.18 -18.64 -1.13
N PHE A 111 -8.34 -17.63 -0.92
CA PHE A 111 -8.60 -16.62 0.10
C PHE A 111 -9.29 -15.42 -0.55
N GLY A 112 -10.45 -15.04 -0.03
CA GLY A 112 -11.08 -13.77 -0.38
C GLY A 112 -10.17 -12.65 0.10
N LEU A 113 -9.43 -12.04 -0.82
CA LEU A 113 -8.62 -10.86 -0.53
C LEU A 113 -9.57 -9.71 -0.20
N VAL A 114 -9.68 -9.36 1.08
CA VAL A 114 -10.39 -8.16 1.52
C VAL A 114 -9.41 -7.00 1.41
N PHE A 115 -9.57 -6.16 0.39
CA PHE A 115 -8.87 -4.88 0.29
C PHE A 115 -9.64 -3.86 1.13
N SER A 116 -8.98 -3.26 2.13
CA SER A 116 -9.51 -2.08 2.84
C SER A 116 -8.99 -0.79 2.22
#